data_AF-A0A9D6UDD7-F1
#
_entry.id   AF-A0A9D6UDD7-F1
#
_cell.length_a   1.000
_cell.length_b   1.000
_cell.length_c   1.000
_cell.angle_alpha   90.00
_cell.angle_beta   90.00
_cell.angle_gamma   90.00
#
_symmetry.space_group_name_H-M   'P 1'
#
loop_
_entity.id
_entity.type
_entity.pdbx_description
1 polymer ?
#
loop_
_entity_poly.entity_id
_entity_poly.type
_entity_poly.pdbx_seq_one_letter_code
_entity_poly.pdbx_strand_id
1 'polypeptide(L)'
;MAAVVVAIAGRTYRMSCEEGEEQRIEELARYVESKIQSMRESFGEIGEQRIIVMAALAIADEATDARAKAQATEAEFATLRAELDAARKASDAASARAAKALGDATRRIVKLNGELSPPAASPDDGL
;
A
#
# COMPACT_ATOMS: atom_id res chain seq x y z
N MET A 1 -31.43 7.42 15.89
CA MET A 1 -31.60 5.98 15.56
C MET A 1 -32.36 5.90 14.26
N ALA A 2 -31.72 5.41 13.21
CA ALA A 2 -32.35 5.17 11.92
C ALA A 2 -32.76 3.70 11.80
N ALA A 3 -33.68 3.41 10.88
CA ALA A 3 -34.06 2.06 10.56
C ALA A 3 -34.30 1.92 9.06
N VAL A 4 -33.77 0.84 8.48
CA VAL A 4 -33.95 0.49 7.07
C VAL A 4 -34.75 -0.80 6.98
N VAL A 5 -35.59 -0.90 5.97
CA VAL A 5 -36.31 -2.13 5.64
C VAL A 5 -35.67 -2.75 4.42
N VAL A 6 -35.21 -3.99 4.55
CA VAL A 6 -34.55 -4.75 3.48
C VAL A 6 -35.30 -6.04 3.17
N ALA A 7 -35.16 -6.56 1.96
CA ALA A 7 -35.71 -7.84 1.55
C ALA A 7 -34.58 -8.84 1.27
N ILE A 8 -34.62 -10.01 1.92
CA ILE A 8 -33.64 -11.09 1.78
C ILE A 8 -34.38 -12.43 1.78
N ALA A 9 -34.09 -13.31 0.83
CA ALA A 9 -34.77 -14.58 0.60
C ALA A 9 -36.30 -14.42 0.59
N GLY A 10 -36.82 -13.41 -0.12
CA GLY A 10 -38.26 -13.13 -0.18
C GLY A 10 -38.89 -12.68 1.14
N ARG A 11 -38.12 -12.48 2.21
CA ARG A 11 -38.60 -12.03 3.54
C ARG A 11 -38.15 -10.61 3.79
N THR A 12 -39.03 -9.82 4.42
CA THR A 12 -38.74 -8.43 4.77
C THR A 12 -38.22 -8.35 6.20
N TYR A 13 -37.11 -7.63 6.39
CA TYR A 13 -36.49 -7.42 7.69
C TYR A 13 -36.30 -5.92 7.97
N ARG A 14 -36.55 -5.52 9.21
CA ARG A 14 -36.26 -4.17 9.70
C ARG A 14 -34.93 -4.17 10.44
N MET A 15 -33.95 -3.43 9.92
CA MET A 15 -32.61 -3.31 10.46
C MET A 15 -32.45 -1.97 11.18
N SER A 16 -31.99 -2.01 12.43
CA SER A 16 -31.56 -0.82 13.16
C SER A 16 -30.16 -0.43 12.70
N CYS A 17 -29.94 0.84 12.38
CA CYS A 17 -28.64 1.35 11.93
C CYS A 17 -28.36 2.75 12.49
N GLU A 18 -27.09 3.15 12.42
CA GLU A 18 -26.69 4.52 12.70
C GLU A 18 -27.10 5.44 11.54
N GLU A 19 -27.21 6.74 11.84
CA GLU A 19 -27.59 7.75 10.86
C GLU A 19 -26.47 7.90 9.83
N GLY A 20 -26.77 7.71 8.55
CA GLY A 20 -25.80 7.68 7.45
C GLY A 20 -25.33 6.28 7.04
N GLU A 21 -25.71 5.20 7.74
CA GLU A 21 -25.38 3.82 7.35
C GLU A 21 -26.46 3.16 6.48
N GLU A 22 -27.58 3.83 6.24
CA GLU A 22 -28.77 3.23 5.62
C GLU A 22 -28.46 2.61 4.27
N GLN A 23 -27.77 3.36 3.40
CA GLN A 23 -27.38 2.91 2.07
C GLN A 23 -26.49 1.68 2.13
N ARG A 24 -25.55 1.63 3.09
CA ARG A 24 -24.63 0.51 3.24
C ARG A 24 -25.36 -0.75 3.66
N ILE A 25 -26.36 -0.65 4.54
CA ILE A 25 -27.20 -1.79 4.92
C ILE A 25 -28.01 -2.30 3.72
N GLU A 26 -28.56 -1.39 2.89
CA GLU A 26 -29.26 -1.80 1.66
C GLU A 26 -28.35 -2.52 0.67
N GLU A 27 -27.13 -2.01 0.45
CA GLU A 27 -26.14 -2.62 -0.43
C GLU A 27 -25.73 -4.03 0.05
N LEU A 28 -25.50 -4.17 1.36
CA LEU A 28 -25.21 -5.48 1.97
C LEU A 28 -26.37 -6.45 1.80
N ALA A 29 -27.62 -6.01 2.01
CA ALA A 29 -28.79 -6.86 1.81
C ALA A 29 -28.94 -7.31 0.36
N ARG A 30 -28.73 -6.41 -0.62
CA ARG A 30 -28.75 -6.74 -2.05
C ARG A 30 -27.67 -7.75 -2.42
N TYR A 31 -26.47 -7.62 -1.84
CA TYR A 31 -25.39 -8.58 -2.06
C TYR A 31 -25.72 -9.96 -1.48
N VAL A 32 -26.26 -10.02 -0.26
CA VAL A 32 -26.72 -11.29 0.34
C VAL A 32 -27.81 -11.93 -0.51
N GLU A 33 -28.80 -11.15 -0.97
CA GLU A 33 -29.85 -11.63 -1.86
C GLU A 33 -29.29 -12.20 -3.16
N SER A 34 -28.36 -11.49 -3.81
CA SER A 34 -27.70 -11.97 -5.01
C SER A 34 -26.97 -13.30 -4.79
N LYS A 35 -26.33 -13.48 -3.64
CA LYS A 35 -25.64 -14.73 -3.31
C LYS A 35 -26.63 -15.87 -3.13
N ILE A 36 -27.74 -15.62 -2.44
CA ILE A 36 -28.82 -16.60 -2.25
C ILE A 36 -29.41 -17.01 -3.61
N GLN A 37 -29.71 -16.06 -4.51
CA GLN A 37 -30.25 -16.38 -5.83
C GLN A 37 -29.27 -17.21 -6.68
N SER A 38 -27.98 -16.87 -6.68
CA SER A 38 -26.94 -17.67 -7.36
C SER A 38 -26.87 -19.11 -6.83
N MET A 39 -27.01 -19.29 -5.51
CA MET A 39 -27.06 -20.62 -4.90
C MET A 39 -28.35 -21.37 -5.28
N ARG A 40 -29.50 -20.69 -5.38
CA ARG A 40 -30.75 -21.30 -5.86
C ARG A 40 -30.62 -21.80 -7.29
N GLU A 41 -30.00 -21.01 -8.16
CA GLU A 41 -29.75 -21.40 -9.56
C GLU A 41 -28.81 -22.61 -9.65
N SER A 42 -27.78 -22.67 -8.81
CA SER A 42 -26.77 -23.72 -8.85
C SER A 42 -27.23 -25.04 -8.24
N PHE A 43 -27.99 -24.99 -7.15
CA PHE A 43 -28.33 -26.17 -6.35
C PHE A 43 -29.83 -26.55 -6.41
N GLY A 44 -30.66 -25.74 -7.05
CA GLY A 44 -32.11 -25.93 -7.12
C GLY A 44 -32.79 -25.74 -5.77
N GLU A 45 -34.02 -26.24 -5.66
CA GLU A 45 -34.89 -26.07 -4.47
C GLU A 45 -34.60 -27.14 -3.39
N ILE A 46 -33.33 -27.38 -3.04
CA ILE A 46 -32.93 -28.33 -1.95
C ILE A 46 -33.31 -27.85 -0.54
N GLY A 47 -34.08 -26.77 -0.45
CA GLY A 47 -34.62 -26.17 0.77
C GLY A 47 -34.03 -24.78 1.02
N GLU A 48 -34.88 -23.78 1.12
CA GLU A 48 -34.51 -22.36 1.32
C GLU A 48 -33.51 -22.16 2.47
N GLN A 49 -33.75 -22.79 3.63
CA GLN A 49 -32.87 -22.64 4.78
C GLN A 49 -31.45 -23.16 4.50
N ARG A 50 -31.31 -24.26 3.75
CA ARG A 50 -29.99 -24.80 3.39
C ARG A 50 -29.26 -23.86 2.44
N ILE A 51 -29.98 -23.28 1.48
CA ILE A 51 -29.43 -22.31 0.53
C ILE A 51 -28.94 -21.05 1.25
N ILE A 52 -29.72 -20.53 2.20
CA ILE A 52 -29.32 -19.38 3.02
C ILE A 52 -28.05 -19.70 3.81
N VAL A 53 -27.95 -20.89 4.42
CA VAL A 53 -26.75 -21.32 5.15
C VAL A 53 -25.53 -21.43 4.22
N MET A 54 -25.69 -22.02 3.04
CA MET A 54 -24.59 -22.10 2.05
C MET A 54 -24.15 -20.71 1.56
N ALA A 55 -25.09 -19.81 1.29
CA ALA A 55 -24.78 -18.44 0.91
C ALA A 55 -24.03 -17.70 2.02
N ALA A 56 -24.46 -17.85 3.28
CA ALA A 56 -23.79 -17.25 4.43
C ALA A 56 -22.37 -17.79 4.63
N LEU A 57 -22.17 -19.11 4.50
CA LEU A 57 -20.83 -19.72 4.57
C LEU A 57 -19.92 -19.24 3.43
N ALA A 58 -20.44 -19.16 2.21
CA ALA A 58 -19.67 -18.66 1.07
C ALA A 58 -19.25 -17.19 1.25
N ILE A 59 -20.14 -16.33 1.76
CA ILE A 59 -19.81 -14.93 2.07
C ILE A 59 -18.75 -14.85 3.18
N ALA A 60 -18.85 -15.69 4.21
CA ALA A 60 -17.87 -15.74 5.28
C ALA A 60 -16.48 -16.19 4.79
N ASP A 61 -16.45 -17.16 3.88
CA ASP A 61 -15.23 -17.63 3.22
C ASP A 61 -14.58 -16.52 2.38
N GLU A 62 -15.37 -15.86 1.51
CA GLU A 62 -14.91 -14.70 0.71
C GLU A 62 -14.35 -13.57 1.59
N ALA A 63 -15.02 -13.25 2.70
CA ALA A 63 -14.55 -12.23 3.63
C ALA A 63 -13.26 -12.64 4.35
N THR A 64 -13.09 -13.92 4.66
CA THR A 64 -11.89 -14.45 5.31
C THR A 64 -10.70 -14.38 4.35
N ASP A 65 -10.90 -14.81 3.11
CA ASP A 65 -9.90 -14.73 2.04
C ASP A 65 -9.50 -13.28 1.73
N ALA A 66 -10.47 -12.37 1.63
CA ALA A 66 -10.21 -10.96 1.38
C ALA A 66 -9.37 -10.33 2.50
N ARG A 67 -9.66 -10.67 3.77
CA ARG A 67 -8.88 -10.20 4.93
C ARG A 67 -7.46 -10.76 4.91
N ALA A 68 -7.29 -12.04 4.60
CA ALA A 68 -5.97 -12.66 4.52
C ALA A 68 -5.11 -12.00 3.42
N LYS A 69 -5.70 -11.76 2.23
CA LYS A 69 -5.03 -11.05 1.12
C LYS A 69 -4.67 -9.61 1.49
N ALA A 70 -5.56 -8.89 2.18
CA ALA A 70 -5.29 -7.52 2.64
C ALA A 70 -4.10 -7.49 3.62
N GLN A 71 -4.07 -8.42 4.58
CA GLN A 71 -2.95 -8.53 5.54
C GLN A 71 -1.62 -8.87 4.85
N ALA A 72 -1.63 -9.80 3.90
CA ALA A 72 -0.43 -10.14 3.12
C ALA A 72 0.06 -8.93 2.31
N THR A 73 -0.84 -8.22 1.64
CA THR A 73 -0.52 -7.01 0.86
C THR A 73 0.05 -5.91 1.76
N GLU A 74 -0.50 -5.72 2.96
CA GLU A 74 0.01 -4.73 3.93
C GLU A 74 1.42 -5.09 4.41
N ALA A 75 1.70 -6.37 4.66
CA ALA A 75 3.02 -6.85 5.03
C ALA A 75 4.06 -6.69 3.91
N GLU A 76 3.68 -7.01 2.67
CA GLU A 76 4.52 -6.77 1.49
C GLU A 76 4.82 -5.27 1.34
N PHE A 77 3.80 -4.42 1.46
CA PHE A 77 3.97 -2.98 1.34
C PHE A 77 4.88 -2.40 2.43
N ALA A 78 4.78 -2.90 3.67
CA ALA A 78 5.68 -2.54 4.75
C ALA A 78 7.13 -2.94 4.42
N THR A 79 7.34 -4.12 3.84
CA THR A 79 8.65 -4.62 3.41
C THR A 79 9.23 -3.75 2.31
N LEU A 80 8.46 -3.48 1.25
CA LEU A 80 8.87 -2.60 0.14
C LEU A 80 9.23 -1.19 0.62
N ARG A 81 8.48 -0.63 1.57
CA ARG A 81 8.80 0.67 2.18
C ARG A 81 10.13 0.65 2.91
N ALA A 82 10.39 -0.39 3.71
CA ALA A 82 11.65 -0.53 4.42
C ALA A 82 12.84 -0.68 3.45
N GLU A 83 12.68 -1.45 2.38
CA GLU A 83 13.69 -1.60 1.33
C GLU A 83 13.95 -0.28 0.59
N LEU A 84 12.90 0.47 0.24
CA LEU A 84 13.03 1.79 -0.39
C LEU A 84 13.81 2.76 0.50
N ASP A 85 13.49 2.80 1.79
CA ASP A 85 14.19 3.66 2.75
C ASP A 85 15.66 3.26 2.93
N ALA A 86 15.95 1.96 2.97
CA ALA A 86 17.31 1.46 3.01
C ALA A 86 18.09 1.82 1.74
N ALA A 87 17.49 1.64 0.56
CA ALA A 87 18.07 1.98 -0.73
C ALA A 87 18.36 3.48 -0.85
N ARG A 88 17.43 4.34 -0.41
CA ARG A 88 17.62 5.79 -0.35
C ARG A 88 18.82 6.17 0.53
N LYS A 89 18.88 5.66 1.76
CA LYS A 89 20.01 5.89 2.67
C LYS A 89 21.34 5.41 2.07
N ALA A 90 21.35 4.25 1.40
CA ALA A 90 22.54 3.74 0.73
C ALA A 90 22.97 4.65 -0.43
N SER A 91 22.03 5.15 -1.22
CA SER A 91 22.28 6.10 -2.31
C SER A 91 22.84 7.42 -1.79
N ASP A 92 22.23 7.99 -0.75
CA ASP A 92 22.70 9.23 -0.11
C ASP A 92 24.12 9.08 0.43
N ALA A 93 24.41 7.95 1.09
CA ALA A 93 25.75 7.64 1.59
C ALA A 93 26.76 7.47 0.45
N ALA A 94 26.37 6.83 -0.67
CA ALA A 94 27.23 6.68 -1.84
C ALA A 94 27.55 8.05 -2.48
N SER A 95 26.53 8.89 -2.66
CA SER A 95 26.68 10.26 -3.16
C SER A 95 27.60 11.11 -2.26
N ALA A 96 27.44 11.04 -0.94
CA ALA A 96 28.30 11.74 0.01
C ALA A 96 29.77 11.29 -0.06
N ARG A 97 30.00 9.97 -0.17
CA ARG A 97 31.36 9.42 -0.35
C ARG A 97 31.99 9.87 -1.66
N ALA A 98 31.23 9.86 -2.75
CA ALA A 98 31.69 10.32 -4.05
C ALA A 98 32.08 11.81 -4.02
N ALA A 99 31.23 12.66 -3.44
CA ALA A 99 31.52 14.09 -3.26
C ALA A 99 32.80 14.33 -2.43
N LYS A 100 32.98 13.58 -1.34
CA LYS A 100 34.19 13.66 -0.51
C LYS A 100 35.44 13.25 -1.29
N ALA A 101 35.39 12.12 -2.00
CA ALA A 101 36.52 11.62 -2.78
C ALA A 101 36.92 12.59 -3.91
N LEU A 102 35.95 13.20 -4.59
CA LEU A 102 36.18 14.25 -5.58
C LEU A 102 36.85 15.49 -4.95
N GLY A 103 36.37 15.91 -3.77
CA GLY A 103 36.97 17.02 -3.03
C GLY A 103 38.42 16.74 -2.59
N ASP A 104 38.71 15.52 -2.12
CA ASP A 104 40.05 15.08 -1.74
C ASP A 104 40.99 15.01 -2.96
N ALA A 105 40.51 14.47 -4.09
CA ALA A 105 41.28 14.42 -5.33
C ALA A 105 41.61 15.83 -5.84
N THR A 106 40.64 16.75 -5.83
CA THR A 106 40.84 18.15 -6.24
C THR A 106 41.90 18.84 -5.39
N ARG A 107 41.83 18.70 -4.05
CA ARG A 107 42.84 19.25 -3.13
C ARG A 107 44.24 18.72 -3.44
N ARG A 108 44.35 17.43 -3.76
CA ARG A 108 45.64 16.80 -4.08
C ARG A 108 46.22 17.31 -5.40
N ILE A 109 45.38 17.50 -6.43
CA ILE A 109 45.79 18.09 -7.71
C ILE A 109 46.30 19.51 -7.50
N VAL A 110 45.57 20.35 -6.75
CA VAL A 110 45.97 21.73 -6.46
C VAL A 110 47.31 21.77 -5.71
N LYS A 111 47.49 20.88 -4.72
CA LYS A 111 48.75 20.78 -3.97
C LYS A 111 49.93 20.43 -4.89
N LEU A 112 49.79 19.38 -5.72
CA LEU A 112 50.84 18.97 -6.65
C LEU A 112 51.19 20.07 -7.65
N ASN A 113 50.20 20.80 -8.17
CA ASN A 113 50.43 21.93 -9.07
C ASN A 113 51.21 23.07 -8.38
N GLY A 114 50.95 23.33 -7.10
CA GLY A 114 51.69 24.31 -6.30
C GLY A 114 53.15 23.90 -6.06
N GLU A 115 53.40 22.61 -5.80
CA GLU A 115 54.76 22.07 -5.64
C GLU A 115 55.58 22.09 -6.94
N LEU A 116 54.92 22.05 -8.09
CA LEU A 116 55.55 22.08 -9.42
C LEU A 116 55.71 23.49 -10.00
N SER A 117 55.10 24.53 -9.39
CA SER A 117 55.28 25.91 -9.84
C SER A 117 56.65 26.45 -9.44
N PRO A 118 57.45 27.01 -10.38
CA PRO A 118 58.74 27.61 -10.05
C PRO A 118 58.56 28.85 -9.14
N PRO A 119 59.55 29.21 -8.30
CA PRO A 119 59.48 30.43 -7.51
C PRO A 119 59.33 31.64 -8.45
N ALA A 120 58.39 32.52 -8.14
CA ALA A 120 58.16 33.75 -8.90
C ALA A 120 59.49 34.50 -9.03
N ALA A 121 59.89 34.80 -10.28
CA ALA A 121 61.02 35.67 -10.55
C ALA A 121 60.79 37.01 -9.82
N SER A 122 61.71 37.37 -8.94
CA SER A 122 61.73 38.68 -8.28
C SER A 122 61.71 39.79 -9.33
N PRO A 123 60.97 40.90 -9.11
CA PRO A 123 60.98 42.02 -10.02
C PRO A 123 62.41 42.59 -10.07
N ASP A 124 62.95 42.63 -11.28
CA ASP A 124 64.26 43.19 -11.60
C ASP A 124 64.19 44.70 -11.35
N ASP A 125 64.81 45.17 -10.24
CA ASP A 125 65.09 46.59 -10.00
C ASP A 125 66.16 47.01 -11.02
N GLY A 126 65.69 47.41 -12.20
CA GLY A 126 66.53 47.92 -13.27
C GLY A 126 67.20 49.24 -12.88
N LEU A 127 68.54 49.21 -12.85
CA LEU A 127 69.46 50.34 -12.89
C LEU A 127 70.23 50.31 -14.21
#